data_AF-A0A0J1IU87-F1
#
_entry.id   AF-A0A0J1IU87-F1
#
_cell.length_a   1.000
_cell.length_b   1.000
_cell.length_c   1.000
_cell.angle_alpha   90.00
_cell.angle_beta   90.00
_cell.angle_gamma   90.00
#
_symmetry.space_group_name_H-M   'P 1'
#
loop_
_entity.id
_entity.type
_entity.pdbx_description
1 polymer ?
#
loop_
_entity_poly.entity_id
_entity_poly.type
_entity_poly.pdbx_seq_one_letter_code
_entity_poly.pdbx_strand_id
1 'polypeptide(L)' 'MELKINSQIGSMDEEIDITKEGKDILIGFNPRFLIDSLRVIDDENVTLYLVNPKAPCFIKDEKETYIYLILPVNFTV' A
#
# COMPACT_ATOMS: atom_id res chain seq x y z
N MET A 1 -3.98 8.43 -5.53
CA MET A 1 -4.24 7.11 -4.93
C MET A 1 -5.49 7.24 -4.13
N GLU A 2 -6.45 6.34 -4.32
CA GLU A 2 -7.70 6.33 -3.60
C GLU A 2 -7.64 5.28 -2.49
N LEU A 3 -8.01 5.65 -1.26
CA LEU A 3 -8.09 4.74 -0.12
C LEU A 3 -9.52 4.72 0.41
N LYS A 4 -10.09 3.52 0.50
CA LYS A 4 -11.40 3.29 1.09
C LYS A 4 -11.29 2.37 2.30
N ILE A 5 -11.95 2.74 3.38
CA ILE A 5 -12.13 1.89 4.57
C ILE A 5 -13.61 1.85 4.90
N ASN A 6 -14.14 0.66 5.16
CA ASN A 6 -15.52 0.49 5.59
C ASN A 6 -15.57 -0.39 6.85
N SER A 7 -16.31 0.06 7.85
CA SER A 7 -16.50 -0.62 9.13
C SER A 7 -17.94 -0.44 9.61
N GLN A 8 -18.34 -1.18 10.64
CA GLN A 8 -19.68 -1.01 11.24
C GLN A 8 -19.89 0.39 11.85
N ILE A 9 -18.81 1.10 12.19
CA ILE A 9 -18.85 2.43 12.82
C ILE A 9 -18.95 3.53 11.75
N GLY A 10 -18.58 3.24 10.50
CA GLY A 10 -18.61 4.19 9.39
C GLY A 10 -17.61 3.85 8.29
N SER A 11 -17.52 4.75 7.31
CA SER A 11 -16.63 4.65 6.15
C SER A 11 -15.71 5.86 6.02
N MET A 12 -14.56 5.65 5.39
CA MET A 12 -13.59 6.67 5.00
C MET A 12 -13.29 6.52 3.51
N ASP A 13 -13.16 7.65 2.83
CA ASP A 13 -12.76 7.76 1.44
C ASP A 13 -11.75 8.91 1.34
N GLU A 14 -10.54 8.63 0.87
CA GLU A 14 -9.42 9.57 0.86
C GLU A 14 -8.67 9.50 -0.46
N GLU A 15 -8.29 10.66 -0.99
CA GLU A 15 -7.46 10.79 -2.19
C GLU A 15 -6.11 11.40 -1.82
N ILE A 16 -5.03 10.71 -2.16
CA ILE A 16 -3.64 11.12 -1.92
C ILE A 16 -2.93 11.30 -3.26
N ASP A 17 -2.24 12.42 -3.45
CA ASP A 17 -1.42 12.65 -4.63
C ASP A 17 -0.26 11.65 -4.70
N ILE A 18 -0.09 10.98 -5.84
CA ILE A 18 1.01 10.04 -6.07
C ILE A 18 1.58 10.20 -7.48
N THR A 19 2.83 9.81 -7.65
CA THR A 19 3.39 9.53 -8.98
C THR A 19 3.23 8.05 -9.26
N LYS A 20 2.47 7.71 -10.32
CA LYS A 20 2.14 6.32 -10.68
C LYS A 20 2.71 5.97 -12.05
N GLU A 21 3.48 4.90 -12.09
CA GLU A 21 3.91 4.27 -13.33
C GLU A 21 3.23 2.90 -13.48
N GLY A 22 2.78 2.58 -14.71
CA GLY A 22 2.10 1.32 -15.00
C GLY A 22 0.57 1.38 -14.95
N LYS A 23 -0.05 0.24 -14.66
CA LYS A 23 -1.50 0.02 -14.77
C LYS A 23 -2.24 0.36 -13.48
N ASP A 24 -3.54 0.63 -13.61
CA ASP A 24 -4.44 0.71 -12.46
C ASP A 24 -4.59 -0.65 -11.79
N ILE A 25 -4.66 -0.63 -10.46
CA ILE A 25 -4.81 -1.80 -9.62
C ILE A 25 -5.70 -1.48 -8.43
N LEU A 26 -6.68 -2.34 -8.18
CA LEU A 26 -7.45 -2.35 -6.94
C LEU A 26 -6.92 -3.49 -6.06
N ILE A 27 -6.40 -3.14 -4.90
CA ILE A 27 -5.76 -4.09 -3.98
C ILE A 27 -6.08 -3.70 -2.53
N GLY A 28 -6.23 -4.70 -1.67
CA GLY A 28 -6.61 -4.52 -0.28
C GLY A 28 -5.47 -4.98 0.62
N PHE A 29 -5.25 -4.23 1.70
CA PHE A 29 -4.26 -4.57 2.71
C PHE A 29 -4.86 -4.49 4.11
N ASN A 30 -4.25 -5.22 5.04
CA ASN A 30 -4.44 -4.89 6.45
C ASN A 30 -3.68 -3.58 6.73
N PRO A 31 -4.36 -2.49 7.11
CA PRO A 31 -3.72 -1.18 7.29
C PRO A 31 -2.62 -1.21 8.35
N ARG A 32 -2.71 -2.12 9.33
CA ARG A 32 -1.69 -2.27 10.37
C ARG A 32 -0.31 -2.58 9.80
N PHE A 33 -0.22 -3.43 8.78
CA PHE A 33 1.07 -3.79 8.18
C PHE A 33 1.70 -2.63 7.39
N LEU A 34 0.87 -1.81 6.73
CA LEU A 34 1.36 -0.59 6.08
C LEU A 34 1.87 0.40 7.12
N ILE A 35 1.09 0.67 8.17
CA ILE A 35 1.48 1.61 9.24
C ILE A 35 2.77 1.16 9.93
N ASP A 36 2.88 -0.12 10.30
CA ASP A 36 4.06 -0.65 10.98
C ASP A 36 5.32 -0.52 10.12
N SER A 37 5.20 -0.70 8.80
CA SER A 37 6.32 -0.55 7.86
C SER A 37 6.70 0.92 7.66
N LEU A 38 5.71 1.80 7.46
CA LEU A 38 5.93 3.22 7.20
C LEU A 38 6.48 3.95 8.43
N ARG A 39 6.13 3.51 9.64
CA ARG A 39 6.55 4.16 10.90
C ARG A 39 8.07 4.14 11.14
N VAL A 40 8.77 3.19 10.54
CA VAL A 40 10.22 2.97 10.73
C VAL A 40 11.04 3.43 9.52
N ILE A 41 10.39 3.96 8.49
CA ILE A 41 11.05 4.54 7.32
C ILE A 41 11.24 6.03 7.59
N ASP A 42 12.48 6.49 7.57
CA ASP A 42 12.85 7.90 7.80
C ASP A 42 12.81 8.74 6.51
N ASP A 43 12.55 8.12 5.36
CA ASP A 43 12.49 8.79 4.06
C ASP A 43 11.24 9.67 3.93
N GLU A 44 11.37 10.82 3.26
CA GLU A 44 10.25 11.73 2.99
C GLU A 44 9.20 11.09 2.06
N ASN A 45 9.64 10.25 1.12
CA ASN A 45 8.79 9.57 0.16
C ASN A 45 9.12 8.08 0.12
N VAL A 46 8.11 7.26 -0.14
CA VAL A 46 8.24 5.80 -0.28
C VAL A 46 7.77 5.32 -1.64
N THR A 47 8.45 4.30 -2.17
CA THR A 47 8.07 3.69 -3.44
C THR A 47 7.40 2.34 -3.18
N LEU A 48 6.17 2.20 -3.66
CA LEU A 48 5.40 0.96 -3.59
C LEU A 48 5.46 0.23 -4.93
N TYR A 49 5.94 -1.00 -4.91
CA TYR A 49 5.95 -1.89 -6.07
C TYR A 49 4.79 -2.89 -5.96
N LEU A 50 3.93 -2.86 -6.98
CA LEU A 50 2.70 -3.65 -7.06
C LEU A 50 2.68 -4.40 -8.40
N VAL A 51 2.34 -5.68 -8.36
CA VAL A 51 2.30 -6.54 -9.57
C VAL A 51 0.87 -6.86 -9.97
N ASN A 52 0.10 -7.45 -9.06
CA ASN A 52 -1.31 -7.79 -9.23
C ASN A 52 -2.00 -7.90 -7.86
N PRO A 53 -3.34 -7.94 -7.79
CA PRO A 53 -4.08 -7.92 -6.51
C PRO A 53 -3.79 -9.10 -5.56
N LYS A 54 -3.14 -10.17 -6.03
CA LYS A 54 -2.81 -11.37 -5.25
C LYS A 54 -1.33 -11.50 -4.95
N ALA A 55 -0.49 -10.67 -5.57
CA ALA A 55 0.95 -10.69 -5.38
C ALA A 55 1.34 -9.82 -4.18
N PRO A 56 2.47 -10.12 -3.51
CA PRO A 56 2.99 -9.25 -2.47
C PRO A 56 3.24 -7.83 -2.99
N CYS A 57 3.03 -6.85 -2.11
CA CYS A 57 3.51 -5.50 -2.27
C CYS A 57 4.90 -5.36 -1.65
N PHE A 58 5.77 -4.62 -2.32
CA PHE A 58 7.10 -4.31 -1.80
C PHE A 58 7.22 -2.81 -1.55
N ILE A 59 7.72 -2.44 -0.38
CA ILE A 59 8.13 -1.07 -0.05
C ILE A 59 9.64 -1.10 0.10
N LYS A 60 10.34 -0.43 -0.81
CA LYS A 60 11.81 -0.39 -0.83
C LYS A 60 12.28 0.93 -1.42
N ASP A 61 13.46 1.36 -1.00
CA ASP A 61 14.17 2.49 -1.58
C ASP A 61 14.91 2.08 -2.87
N GLU A 62 15.39 3.07 -3.63
CA GLU A 62 16.13 2.85 -4.87
C GLU A 62 17.45 2.08 -4.67
N LYS A 63 18.06 2.22 -3.48
CA LYS A 63 19.32 1.57 -3.13
C LYS A 63 19.12 0.18 -2.50
N GLU A 64 17.87 -0.25 -2.32
CA GLU A 64 17.49 -1.50 -1.66
C GLU A 64 18.15 -1.69 -0.27
N THR A 65 18.32 -0.58 0.46
CA THR A 65 18.82 -0.61 1.85
C THR A 65 17.81 -1.23 2.79
N TYR A 66 16.52 -1.15 2.45
CA TYR A 66 15.46 -1.88 3.11
C TYR A 66 14.46 -2.45 2.10
N ILE A 67 13.84 -3.57 2.47
CA ILE A 67 12.74 -4.17 1.69
C ILE A 67 11.70 -4.67 2.67
N TYR A 68 10.53 -4.04 2.66
CA TYR A 68 9.34 -4.54 3.35
C TYR A 68 8.44 -5.26 2.35
N LEU A 69 7.95 -6.43 2.75
CA LEU A 69 7.02 -7.24 1.96
C LEU A 69 5.71 -7.37 2.71
N ILE A 70 4.61 -6.96 2.08
CA ILE A 70 3.26 -7.04 2.65
C ILE A 70 2.38 -7.89 1.74
N LEU A 71 1.75 -8.91 2.30
CA LEU A 71 0.79 -9.73 1.58
C LEU A 71 -0.58 -9.02 1.52
N PRO A 72 -1.23 -8.97 0.34
CA PRO A 72 -2.57 -8.42 0.25
C PRO A 72 -3.59 -9.33 0.93
N VAL A 73 -4.71 -8.73 1.33
CA VAL A 73 -5.87 -9.52 1.72
C VAL A 73 -6.58 -10.02 0.47
N ASN A 74 -7.09 -11.25 0.53
CA ASN A 74 -7.94 -11.75 -0.52
C ASN A 74 -9.34 -11.16 -0.31
N PHE A 75 -9.71 -10.18 -1.13
CA PHE A 75 -11.07 -9.65 -1.16
C PHE A 75 -11.61 -9.83 -2.57
N THR A 76 -12.74 -10.53 -2.66
CA THR A 76 -13.47 -10.70 -3.90
C THR A 76 -14.39 -9.49 -4.05
N VAL A 77 -14.24 -8.76 -5.14
CA VAL A 77 -15.22 -7.75 -5.57
C VAL A 77 -16.42 -8.45 -6.18
#